data_AF-A0A921GGC0-F1
#
_entry.id   AF-A0A921GGC0-F1
#
_cell.length_a   1.000
_cell.length_b   1.000
_cell.length_c   1.000
_cell.angle_alpha   90.00
_cell.angle_beta   90.00
_cell.angle_gamma   90.00
#
_symmetry.space_group_name_H-M   'P 1'
#
loop_
_entity.id
_entity.type
_entity.pdbx_description
1 polymer ?
#
loop_
_entity_poly.entity_id
_entity_poly.type
_entity_poly.pdbx_seq_one_letter_code
_entity_poly.pdbx_strand_id
1 'polypeptide(L)' 'MRCAELSLRNPEAGRRGGFIPSVFVGTLPEDKRLSACIGCGSCAAVCPQQIDIPGTLAGFAERFAG' A
#
# COMPACT_ATOMS: atom_id res chain seq x y z
N MET A 1 -17.06 8.31 -0.08
CA MET A 1 -16.24 8.62 1.11
C MET A 1 -15.72 7.31 1.66
N ARG A 2 -14.45 6.94 1.66
CA ARG A 2 -13.19 7.69 1.61
C ARG A 2 -12.14 6.87 0.84
N CYS A 3 -12.03 7.09 -0.46
CA CYS A 3 -10.69 7.27 -1.03
C CYS A 3 -10.22 8.63 -0.48
N ALA A 4 -9.84 8.68 0.80
CA ALA A 4 -9.36 9.91 1.40
C ALA A 4 -8.14 10.31 0.60
N GLU A 5 -8.31 11.35 -0.21
CA GLU A 5 -7.28 12.19 -0.84
C GLU A 5 -5.89 11.60 -0.69
N LEU A 6 -5.61 10.58 -1.51
CA LEU A 6 -4.28 10.03 -1.58
C LEU A 6 -3.46 11.09 -2.28
N SER A 7 -2.91 12.00 -1.48
CA SER A 7 -1.79 12.84 -1.83
C SER A 7 -0.61 11.91 -2.14
N LEU A 8 -0.69 11.22 -3.29
CA LEU A 8 0.32 10.31 -3.85
C LEU A 8 1.62 11.04 -4.18
N ARG A 9 1.68 12.34 -3.89
CA ARG A 9 2.88 13.14 -3.87
C ARG A 9 3.08 13.62 -2.43
N ASN A 10 3.50 12.72 -1.55
CA ASN A 10 4.12 13.09 -0.28
C ASN A 10 5.62 13.33 -0.53
N PRO A 11 6.09 14.57 -0.78
CA PRO A 11 7.48 14.85 -1.17
C PRO A 11 8.50 14.44 -0.09
N GLU A 12 8.05 14.21 1.13
CA GLU A 12 8.83 13.72 2.27
C GLU A 12 8.89 12.18 2.38
N ALA A 13 7.96 11.43 1.79
CA ALA A 13 8.07 9.96 1.69
C ALA A 13 9.11 9.50 0.66
N GLY A 14 9.48 10.36 -0.29
CA GLY A 14 10.45 10.05 -1.36
C GLY A 14 11.92 10.12 -0.95
N ARG A 15 12.25 10.35 0.33
CA ARG A 15 13.64 10.55 0.79
C ARG A 15 14.13 9.61 1.88
N ARG A 16 13.62 8.39 1.96
CA ARG A 16 14.21 7.39 2.85
C ARG A 16 14.15 5.99 2.30
N GLY A 17 15.20 5.59 1.59
CA GLY A 17 15.58 4.18 1.41
C GLY A 17 16.01 3.55 2.73
N GLY A 18 15.10 3.54 3.71
CA GLY A 18 15.28 2.88 4.98
C GLY A 18 14.77 1.45 4.89
N PHE A 19 15.57 0.49 5.33
CA PHE A 19 15.10 -0.87 5.58
C PHE A 19 13.99 -0.78 6.66
N ILE A 20 12.73 -0.93 6.25
CA ILE A 20 11.61 -1.05 7.20
C ILE A 20 11.70 -2.44 7.81
N PRO A 21 12.02 -2.57 9.11
CA PRO A 21 12.09 -3.89 9.73
C PRO A 21 10.72 -4.56 9.69
N SER A 22 10.66 -5.88 9.43
CA SER A 22 9.40 -6.62 9.32
C SER A 22 8.47 -6.42 10.52
N VAL A 23 9.05 -6.22 11.72
CA VAL A 23 8.29 -5.92 12.95
C VAL A 23 7.45 -4.65 12.86
N PHE A 24 7.88 -3.66 12.08
CA PHE A 24 7.18 -2.39 11.93
C PHE A 24 5.95 -2.50 11.04
N VAL A 25 5.96 -3.43 10.06
CA VAL A 25 4.77 -3.65 9.21
C VAL A 25 3.60 -4.17 10.06
N GLY A 26 3.88 -5.00 11.07
CA GLY A 26 2.87 -5.49 12.02
C GLY A 26 2.29 -4.42 12.94
N THR A 27 3.00 -3.31 13.19
CA THR A 27 2.53 -2.23 14.07
C THR A 27 1.68 -1.18 13.36
N LEU A 28 1.48 -1.30 12.05
CA LEU A 28 0.60 -0.40 11.30
C LEU A 28 -0.85 -0.53 11.79
N PRO A 29 -1.59 0.59 11.90
CA PRO A 29 -3.05 0.58 12.10
C PRO A 29 -3.75 -0.29 11.05
N GLU A 30 -4.85 -0.94 11.41
CA GLU A 30 -5.56 -1.87 10.52
C GLU A 30 -5.96 -1.24 9.19
N ASP A 31 -6.38 0.03 9.18
CA ASP A 31 -6.75 0.78 7.97
C ASP A 31 -5.56 1.11 7.05
N LYS A 32 -4.33 0.92 7.52
CA LYS A 32 -3.09 1.15 6.77
C LYS A 32 -2.34 -0.14 6.42
N ARG A 33 -2.88 -1.30 6.81
CA ARG A 33 -2.31 -2.61 6.44
C ARG A 33 -2.66 -2.96 5.00
N LEU A 34 -1.89 -3.87 4.41
CA LEU A 34 -2.13 -4.35 3.04
C LEU A 34 -3.52 -5.01 2.90
N SER A 35 -4.01 -5.65 3.95
CA SER A 35 -5.35 -6.27 4.01
C SER A 35 -6.51 -5.27 3.94
N ALA A 36 -6.26 -3.97 4.16
CA ALA A 36 -7.28 -2.93 4.01
C ALA A 36 -7.56 -2.55 2.54
N CYS A 37 -6.78 -3.10 1.59
CA CYS A 37 -7.03 -2.89 0.17
C CYS A 37 -8.39 -3.47 -0.24
N ILE A 38 -9.27 -2.63 -0.77
CA ILE A 38 -10.61 -3.02 -1.25
C ILE A 38 -10.65 -3.35 -2.76
N GLY A 39 -9.51 -3.35 -3.44
CA GLY A 39 -9.44 -3.68 -4.87
C GLY A 39 -10.06 -2.65 -5.82
N CYS A 40 -10.12 -1.36 -5.44
CA CYS A 40 -10.79 -0.33 -6.26
C CYS A 40 -10.09 0.01 -7.60
N GLY A 41 -8.84 -0.38 -7.79
CA GLY A 41 -8.09 -0.19 -9.04
C GLY A 41 -7.61 1.24 -9.33
N SER A 42 -7.96 2.25 -8.52
CA SER A 42 -7.59 3.65 -8.78
C SER A 42 -6.07 3.89 -8.84
N CYS A 43 -5.28 3.12 -8.08
CA CYS A 43 -3.82 3.18 -8.11
C CYS A 43 -3.23 2.59 -9.40
N ALA A 44 -3.78 1.47 -9.89
CA ALA A 44 -3.33 0.85 -11.13
C ALA A 44 -3.58 1.76 -12.34
N ALA A 45 -4.70 2.48 -12.35
CA ALA A 45 -5.06 3.41 -13.43
C ALA A 45 -4.06 4.58 -13.61
N VAL A 46 -3.35 4.97 -12.55
CA VAL A 46 -2.38 6.08 -12.59
C VAL A 46 -0.92 5.63 -12.59
N CYS A 47 -0.67 4.31 -12.48
CA CYS A 47 0.68 3.81 -12.30
C CYS A 47 1.48 3.91 -13.60
N PRO A 48 2.56 4.72 -13.67
CA PRO A 48 3.37 4.86 -14.89
C PRO A 48 4.14 3.60 -15.25
N GLN A 49 4.36 2.71 -14.27
CA GLN A 49 5.08 1.44 -14.45
C GLN A 49 4.13 0.28 -14.80
N GLN A 50 2.83 0.54 -14.95
CA GLN A 50 1.82 -0.46 -15.35
C GLN A 50 1.82 -1.73 -14.48
N ILE A 51 2.03 -1.58 -13.17
CA ILE A 51 1.97 -2.70 -12.22
C ILE A 51 0.56 -2.91 -11.67
N ASP A 52 0.18 -4.18 -11.49
CA ASP A 52 -1.07 -4.56 -10.81
C ASP A 52 -0.92 -4.46 -9.29
N ILE A 53 -0.99 -3.24 -8.79
CA ILE A 53 -0.94 -2.93 -7.36
C ILE A 53 -2.04 -3.67 -6.58
N PRO A 54 -3.34 -3.61 -6.93
CA PRO A 54 -4.37 -4.28 -6.14
C PRO A 54 -4.19 -5.81 -6.09
N GLY A 55 -3.84 -6.46 -7.21
CA GLY A 55 -3.56 -7.89 -7.22
C GLY A 55 -2.33 -8.26 -6.38
N THR A 56 -1.28 -7.45 -6.44
CA THR A 56 -0.06 -7.65 -5.63
C THR A 56 -0.34 -7.51 -4.13
N LEU A 57 -1.14 -6.51 -3.74
CA LEU A 57 -1.52 -6.31 -2.33
C LEU A 57 -2.38 -7.46 -1.82
N ALA A 58 -3.31 -7.97 -2.63
CA ALA A 58 -4.13 -9.13 -2.28
C ALA A 58 -3.27 -10.38 -2.04
N GLY A 59 -2.41 -10.73 -2.99
CA GLY A 59 -1.52 -11.89 -2.85
C GLY A 59 -0.52 -11.76 -1.69
N PHE A 60 -0.09 -10.54 -1.38
CA PHE A 60 0.74 -10.29 -0.20
C PHE A 60 -0.05 -10.47 1.10
N ALA A 61 -1.26 -9.91 1.19
CA ALA A 61 -2.11 -10.08 2.36
C ALA A 61 -2.38 -11.56 2.65
N GLU A 62 -2.66 -12.37 1.62
CA GLU A 62 -2.85 -13.82 1.76
C GLU A 62 -1.59 -14.53 2.30
N ARG A 63 -0.42 -14.18 1.77
CA ARG A 63 0.85 -14.82 2.15
C ARG A 63 1.32 -14.47 3.56
N PHE A 64 0.87 -13.34 4.10
CA PHE A 64 1.31 -12.79 5.39
C PHE A 64 0.16 -12.57 6.38
N ALA A 65 -0.99 -13.25 6.19
CA ALA A 65 -2.15 -13.22 7.10
C ALA A 65 -1.97 -14.02 8.41
N GLY A 66 -0.72 -14.25 8.84
CA GLY A 66 -0.35 -15.01 10.04
C GLY A 66 0.04 -14.12 11.22
#